data_AF-A0A8H3CZB9-F1
#
_entry.id   AF-A0A8H3CZB9-F1
#
_cell.length_a   1.000
_cell.length_b   1.000
_cell.length_c   1.000
_cell.angle_alpha   90.00
_cell.angle_beta   90.00
_cell.angle_gamma   90.00
#
_symmetry.space_group_name_H-M   'P 1'
#
loop_
_entity.id
_entity.type
_entity.pdbx_description
1 polymer ?
#
loop_
_entity_poly.entity_id
_entity_poly.type
_entity_poly.pdbx_seq_one_letter_code
_entity_poly.pdbx_strand_id
1 'polypeptide(L)'
;MSAQKRMTGTALGGALGDAIGLFTEFLSRSYAIELYGPTPSFSLQSPLPEPHSPSLVGIKPDRHRYWEGTNRYVAANGALMRTAIIGALLFQDSDGTNGVDRAMNGALQLAATTHPDPRCLVSCTIVTGLVAAIMRNEIHSLQDFDRIVQQGTDFVQNYKDHPLKPGAYAPERLSEDQLNDLRKHIYAGSLDELELDSRQHIGYTFKCLGAGTWALRKVLNTPESNKSGIFERCITEITMQGGDADTNATVAGSLLGAYLTDTGLPDDWVRHLRHGPWLAEKMQCAGSLLGFGGDYDPSSDPDVLIDGGKGAFTPEELNRRYDELMCEVGKRVNDGLPLPGSHGSGSKGGKSEKDGCIMC
;
A
#
# COMPACT_ATOMS: atom_id res chain seq x y z
N MET A 1 -12.52 18.87 -11.99
CA MET A 1 -11.88 17.61 -12.41
C MET A 1 -12.89 16.49 -12.27
N SER A 2 -12.96 15.54 -13.21
CA SER A 2 -13.92 14.42 -13.13
C SER A 2 -13.44 13.36 -12.13
N ALA A 3 -14.39 12.70 -11.43
CA ALA A 3 -14.08 11.60 -10.51
C ALA A 3 -13.30 10.47 -11.21
N GLN A 4 -13.60 10.19 -12.48
CA GLN A 4 -12.88 9.21 -13.31
C GLN A 4 -11.36 9.43 -13.34
N LYS A 5 -10.94 10.69 -13.54
CA LYS A 5 -9.52 11.05 -13.59
C LYS A 5 -8.84 10.90 -12.23
N ARG A 6 -9.56 11.20 -11.15
CA ARG A 6 -9.08 10.97 -9.79
C ARG A 6 -8.95 9.47 -9.50
N MET A 7 -9.91 8.64 -9.89
CA MET A 7 -9.85 7.18 -9.74
C MET A 7 -8.63 6.58 -10.45
N THR A 8 -8.44 6.97 -11.72
CA THR A 8 -7.29 6.56 -12.53
C THR A 8 -5.98 7.03 -11.90
N GLY A 9 -5.95 8.28 -11.44
CA GLY A 9 -4.83 8.84 -10.69
C GLY A 9 -4.51 8.06 -9.40
N THR A 10 -5.50 7.68 -8.60
CA THR A 10 -5.30 6.87 -7.39
C THR A 10 -4.63 5.53 -7.72
N ALA A 11 -5.14 4.81 -8.72
CA ALA A 11 -4.64 3.49 -9.08
C ALA A 11 -3.23 3.56 -9.68
N LEU A 12 -3.02 4.40 -10.69
CA LEU A 12 -1.71 4.57 -11.32
C LEU A 12 -0.70 5.16 -10.34
N GLY A 13 -1.10 6.15 -9.52
CA GLY A 13 -0.25 6.74 -8.51
C GLY A 13 0.26 5.72 -7.50
N GLY A 14 -0.62 4.82 -7.02
CA GLY A 14 -0.22 3.72 -6.16
C GLY A 14 0.78 2.77 -6.83
N ALA A 15 0.49 2.34 -8.07
CA ALA A 15 1.37 1.44 -8.83
C ALA A 15 2.72 2.07 -9.20
N LEU A 16 2.76 3.39 -9.46
CA LEU A 16 4.01 4.13 -9.64
C LEU A 16 4.80 4.21 -8.34
N GLY A 17 4.13 4.45 -7.21
CA GLY A 17 4.73 4.43 -5.89
C GLY A 17 5.41 3.09 -5.61
N ASP A 18 4.70 1.99 -5.81
CA ASP A 18 5.22 0.61 -5.71
C ASP A 18 6.48 0.42 -6.58
N ALA A 19 6.36 0.63 -7.89
CA ALA A 19 7.44 0.41 -8.84
C ALA A 19 8.71 1.22 -8.57
N ILE A 20 8.56 2.47 -8.11
CA ILE A 20 9.70 3.35 -7.78
C ILE A 20 10.25 3.02 -6.39
N GLY A 21 9.40 2.67 -5.42
CA GLY A 21 9.82 2.30 -4.08
C GLY A 21 10.66 1.02 -4.03
N LEU A 22 10.44 0.08 -4.97
CA LEU A 22 11.24 -1.16 -5.10
C LEU A 22 12.76 -0.89 -5.28
N PHE A 23 13.17 0.28 -5.77
CA PHE A 23 14.59 0.61 -5.95
C PHE A 23 15.38 0.63 -4.63
N THR A 24 14.70 0.86 -3.51
CA THR A 24 15.31 1.05 -2.19
C THR A 24 14.66 0.21 -1.09
N GLU A 25 13.76 -0.71 -1.46
CA GLU A 25 13.14 -1.65 -0.51
C GLU A 25 14.23 -2.42 0.25
N PHE A 26 14.06 -2.54 1.57
CA PHE A 26 14.98 -3.13 2.54
C PHE A 26 16.36 -2.49 2.67
N LEU A 27 16.65 -1.38 1.97
CA LEU A 27 17.87 -0.62 2.16
C LEU A 27 17.75 0.30 3.38
N SER A 28 18.88 0.61 4.04
CA SER A 28 18.90 1.78 4.94
C SER A 28 18.92 3.06 4.11
N ARG A 29 18.44 4.17 4.67
CA ARG A 29 18.52 5.49 4.05
C ARG A 29 19.95 5.85 3.67
N SER A 30 20.90 5.59 4.57
CA SER A 30 22.32 5.84 4.33
C SER A 30 22.85 5.09 3.11
N TYR A 31 22.43 3.84 2.94
CA TYR A 31 22.87 2.99 1.83
C TYR A 31 22.15 3.35 0.52
N ALA A 32 20.86 3.73 0.58
CA ALA A 32 20.17 4.29 -0.57
C ALA A 32 20.87 5.56 -1.10
N ILE A 33 21.28 6.48 -0.20
CA ILE A 33 22.03 7.69 -0.57
C ILE A 33 23.42 7.35 -1.15
N GLU A 34 24.10 6.32 -0.62
CA GLU A 34 25.39 5.88 -1.17
C GLU A 34 25.25 5.35 -2.60
N LEU A 35 24.21 4.57 -2.88
CA LEU A 35 23.98 3.97 -4.19
C LEU A 35 23.45 4.96 -5.24
N TYR A 36 22.49 5.79 -4.87
CA TYR A 36 21.74 6.63 -5.81
C TYR A 36 22.10 8.12 -5.72
N GLY A 37 22.89 8.52 -4.72
CA GLY A 37 23.17 9.92 -4.41
C GLY A 37 22.03 10.59 -3.61
N PRO A 38 22.22 11.86 -3.21
CA PRO A 38 21.27 12.57 -2.34
C PRO A 38 20.01 13.06 -3.07
N THR A 39 20.05 13.16 -4.40
CA THR A 39 18.98 13.70 -5.27
C THR A 39 18.90 12.89 -6.56
N PRO A 40 18.47 11.62 -6.49
CA PRO A 40 18.41 10.78 -7.67
C PRO A 40 17.25 11.16 -8.60
N SER A 41 17.36 10.67 -9.82
CA SER A 41 16.26 10.61 -10.80
C SER A 41 16.00 9.13 -11.08
N PHE A 42 14.73 8.73 -10.99
CA PHE A 42 14.31 7.37 -11.32
C PHE A 42 13.67 7.34 -12.71
N SER A 43 13.91 6.25 -13.44
CA SER A 43 13.26 5.99 -14.73
C SER A 43 12.82 4.53 -14.78
N LEU A 44 11.63 4.30 -15.32
CA LEU A 44 11.15 2.97 -15.63
C LEU A 44 11.55 2.65 -17.08
N GLN A 45 12.13 1.48 -17.33
CA GLN A 45 12.57 1.06 -18.67
C GLN A 45 11.77 -0.15 -19.16
N SER A 46 11.62 -0.26 -20.48
CA SER A 46 11.04 -1.41 -21.17
C SER A 46 12.03 -1.97 -22.20
N PRO A 47 12.12 -3.31 -22.36
CA PRO A 47 11.44 -4.34 -21.58
C PRO A 47 12.13 -4.59 -20.23
N LEU A 48 11.33 -4.88 -19.22
CA LEU A 48 11.83 -5.38 -17.94
C LEU A 48 12.47 -6.77 -18.14
N PRO A 49 13.43 -7.18 -17.29
CA PRO A 49 13.94 -8.55 -17.29
C PRO A 49 12.79 -9.58 -17.26
N GLU A 50 13.01 -10.75 -17.87
CA GLU A 50 12.10 -11.90 -17.77
C GLU A 50 11.73 -12.12 -16.30
N PRO A 51 10.44 -12.32 -15.97
CA PRO A 51 10.03 -12.42 -14.58
C PRO A 51 10.80 -13.53 -13.88
N HIS A 52 11.50 -13.19 -12.81
CA HIS A 52 11.76 -14.19 -11.78
C HIS A 52 10.40 -14.70 -11.31
N SER A 53 10.27 -16.02 -11.21
CA SER A 53 9.05 -16.69 -10.75
C SER A 53 8.47 -15.90 -9.57
N PRO A 54 7.17 -15.56 -9.59
CA PRO A 54 6.59 -14.75 -8.53
C PRO A 54 6.95 -15.39 -7.20
N SER A 55 7.62 -14.63 -6.34
CA SER A 55 7.82 -15.04 -4.96
C SER A 55 6.42 -15.21 -4.38
N LEU A 56 5.97 -16.46 -4.29
CA LEU A 56 4.71 -16.80 -3.66
C LEU A 56 4.86 -16.46 -2.18
N VAL A 57 4.41 -15.26 -1.81
CA VAL A 57 4.20 -14.88 -0.42
C VAL A 57 3.17 -15.87 0.11
N GLY A 58 3.62 -16.84 0.91
CA GLY A 58 2.77 -17.89 1.45
C GLY A 58 1.52 -17.29 2.08
N ILE A 59 0.36 -17.64 1.55
CA ILE A 59 -0.93 -17.28 2.15
C ILE A 59 -1.03 -18.10 3.45
N LYS A 60 -0.69 -17.48 4.58
CA LYS A 60 -0.96 -18.08 5.89
C LYS A 60 -2.49 -18.06 6.09
N PRO A 61 -3.16 -19.22 6.20
CA PRO A 61 -4.61 -19.33 6.12
C PRO A 61 -5.35 -18.72 7.31
N ASP A 62 -4.65 -18.32 8.39
CA ASP A 62 -5.26 -17.70 9.56
C ASP A 62 -4.37 -16.59 10.14
N ARG A 63 -4.45 -15.40 9.51
CA ARG A 63 -3.72 -14.20 9.96
C ARG A 63 -4.20 -13.70 11.32
N HIS A 64 -5.45 -13.99 11.69
CA HIS A 64 -6.01 -13.62 12.99
C HIS A 64 -5.37 -14.42 14.12
N ARG A 65 -5.36 -15.76 14.02
CA ARG A 65 -4.67 -16.61 15.01
C ARG A 65 -3.17 -16.34 15.05
N TYR A 66 -2.55 -15.99 13.91
CA TYR A 66 -1.15 -15.57 13.90
C TYR A 66 -0.94 -14.28 14.70
N TRP A 67 -1.77 -13.25 14.48
CA TRP A 67 -1.71 -11.99 15.22
C TRP A 67 -1.91 -12.21 16.73
N GLU A 68 -2.93 -12.97 17.12
CA GLU A 68 -3.15 -13.37 18.53
C GLU A 68 -1.94 -14.12 19.10
N GLY A 69 -1.36 -15.04 18.32
CA GLY A 69 -0.18 -15.81 18.67
C GLY A 69 1.11 -14.98 18.81
N THR A 70 1.17 -13.79 18.20
CA THR A 70 2.26 -12.81 18.42
C THR A 70 2.03 -11.92 19.65
N ASN A 71 1.06 -12.26 20.50
CA ASN A 71 0.57 -11.40 21.57
C ASN A 71 0.16 -10.01 21.05
N ARG A 72 -0.40 -9.96 19.83
CA ARG A 72 -0.90 -8.75 19.17
C ARG A 72 0.15 -7.66 18.94
N TYR A 73 1.42 -8.02 18.95
CA TYR A 73 2.52 -7.08 18.73
C TYR A 73 2.57 -6.58 17.27
N VAL A 74 2.26 -7.45 16.30
CA VAL A 74 2.40 -7.18 14.87
C VAL A 74 1.29 -6.27 14.34
N ALA A 75 1.63 -5.05 13.90
CA ALA A 75 0.74 -4.14 13.17
C ALA A 75 1.30 -3.82 11.77
N ALA A 76 1.24 -4.82 10.90
CA ALA A 76 1.74 -4.71 9.54
C ALA A 76 0.86 -3.80 8.67
N ASN A 77 1.47 -3.03 7.79
CA ASN A 77 0.85 -2.16 6.78
C ASN A 77 0.22 -2.90 5.59
N GLY A 78 0.29 -4.24 5.58
CA GLY A 78 -0.14 -5.03 4.43
C GLY A 78 -1.56 -4.74 3.98
N ALA A 79 -2.52 -4.47 4.86
CA ALA A 79 -3.87 -4.06 4.42
C ALA A 79 -3.92 -2.61 3.91
N LEU A 80 -3.15 -1.71 4.52
CA LEU A 80 -3.10 -0.30 4.17
C LEU A 80 -2.69 -0.09 2.70
N MET A 81 -1.68 -0.83 2.24
CA MET A 81 -1.12 -0.72 0.88
C MET A 81 -2.13 -1.02 -0.24
N ARG A 82 -3.28 -1.64 0.07
CA ARG A 82 -4.29 -2.05 -0.91
C ARG A 82 -5.71 -1.54 -0.64
N THR A 83 -5.89 -0.64 0.33
CA THR A 83 -7.23 -0.15 0.70
C THR A 83 -7.57 1.23 0.14
N ALA A 84 -6.58 2.02 -0.28
CA ALA A 84 -6.79 3.37 -0.84
C ALA A 84 -7.81 3.38 -2.00
N ILE A 85 -7.79 2.35 -2.86
CA ILE A 85 -8.70 2.23 -4.01
C ILE A 85 -10.18 2.08 -3.59
N ILE A 86 -10.46 1.57 -2.39
CA ILE A 86 -11.83 1.46 -1.87
C ILE A 86 -12.45 2.86 -1.73
N GLY A 87 -11.64 3.86 -1.37
CA GLY A 87 -12.07 5.26 -1.30
C GLY A 87 -12.45 5.81 -2.67
N ALA A 88 -11.74 5.37 -3.72
CA ALA A 88 -12.05 5.76 -5.10
C ALA A 88 -13.32 5.08 -5.65
N LEU A 89 -13.72 3.92 -5.09
CA LEU A 89 -14.85 3.12 -5.57
C LEU A 89 -16.15 3.33 -4.78
N LEU A 90 -16.07 3.66 -3.49
CA LEU A 90 -17.22 3.71 -2.59
C LEU A 90 -17.58 5.12 -2.07
N PHE A 91 -17.05 6.18 -2.70
CA PHE A 91 -17.21 7.56 -2.24
C PHE A 91 -18.61 8.17 -2.44
N GLN A 92 -19.49 7.55 -3.23
CA GLN A 92 -20.86 8.05 -3.44
C GLN A 92 -21.75 7.70 -2.24
N ASP A 93 -22.69 8.60 -1.91
CA ASP A 93 -23.71 8.32 -0.90
C ASP A 93 -24.62 7.17 -1.37
N SER A 94 -24.97 6.26 -0.47
CA SER A 94 -25.87 5.14 -0.75
C SER A 94 -26.57 4.70 0.52
N ASP A 95 -27.83 4.28 0.41
CA ASP A 95 -28.60 3.70 1.52
C ASP A 95 -28.62 4.59 2.77
N GLY A 96 -28.72 5.91 2.58
CA GLY A 96 -28.72 6.90 3.66
C GLY A 96 -27.38 7.07 4.39
N THR A 97 -26.31 6.45 3.91
CA THR A 97 -24.96 6.53 4.49
C THR A 97 -24.09 7.48 3.66
N ASN A 98 -23.34 8.36 4.33
CA ASN A 98 -22.35 9.22 3.69
C ASN A 98 -21.26 8.35 3.01
N GLY A 99 -20.86 8.74 1.80
CA GLY A 99 -19.91 7.97 1.00
C GLY A 99 -18.50 7.85 1.61
N VAL A 100 -18.06 8.81 2.42
CA VAL A 100 -16.79 8.71 3.17
C VAL A 100 -16.89 7.59 4.22
N ASP A 101 -17.95 7.58 5.03
CA ASP A 101 -18.18 6.53 6.04
C ASP A 101 -18.37 5.16 5.41
N ARG A 102 -19.09 5.10 4.28
CA ARG A 102 -19.29 3.88 3.50
C ARG A 102 -17.97 3.32 2.98
N ALA A 103 -17.08 4.17 2.49
CA ALA A 103 -15.74 3.76 2.06
C ALA A 103 -14.87 3.31 3.23
N MET A 104 -14.84 4.07 4.34
CA MET A 104 -14.14 3.69 5.57
C MET A 104 -14.57 2.32 6.08
N ASN A 105 -15.89 2.07 6.12
CA ASN A 105 -16.43 0.78 6.51
C ASN A 105 -15.99 -0.35 5.58
N GLY A 106 -16.05 -0.13 4.26
CA GLY A 106 -15.60 -1.11 3.27
C GLY A 106 -14.12 -1.48 3.43
N ALA A 107 -13.26 -0.47 3.63
CA ALA A 107 -11.83 -0.69 3.86
C ALA A 107 -11.57 -1.42 5.18
N LEU A 108 -12.28 -1.05 6.26
CA LEU A 108 -12.16 -1.71 7.56
C LEU A 108 -12.51 -3.20 7.47
N GLN A 109 -13.66 -3.53 6.87
CA GLN A 109 -14.12 -4.91 6.75
C GLN A 109 -13.18 -5.74 5.87
N LEU A 110 -12.68 -5.16 4.76
CA LEU A 110 -11.70 -5.82 3.90
C LEU A 110 -10.36 -6.04 4.61
N ALA A 111 -9.85 -5.01 5.30
CA ALA A 111 -8.60 -5.08 6.04
C ALA A 111 -8.64 -6.14 7.16
N ALA A 112 -9.74 -6.21 7.91
CA ALA A 112 -9.92 -7.13 9.03
C ALA A 112 -9.80 -8.62 8.66
N THR A 113 -10.04 -8.98 7.40
CA THR A 113 -9.84 -10.36 6.90
C THR A 113 -8.39 -10.84 6.99
N THR A 114 -7.43 -9.91 7.01
CA THR A 114 -5.99 -10.20 6.98
C THR A 114 -5.18 -9.50 8.07
N HIS A 115 -5.65 -8.35 8.56
CA HIS A 115 -4.98 -7.50 9.54
C HIS A 115 -6.02 -6.92 10.51
N PRO A 116 -6.47 -7.70 11.51
CA PRO A 116 -7.48 -7.27 12.48
C PRO A 116 -6.95 -6.23 13.51
N ASP A 117 -5.64 -5.93 13.51
CA ASP A 117 -5.04 -4.99 14.46
C ASP A 117 -5.64 -3.58 14.32
N PRO A 118 -6.13 -2.95 15.40
CA PRO A 118 -6.80 -1.66 15.33
C PRO A 118 -5.92 -0.52 14.81
N ARG A 119 -4.58 -0.62 14.94
CA ARG A 119 -3.64 0.34 14.35
C ARG A 119 -3.65 0.25 12.83
N CYS A 120 -3.72 -0.96 12.28
CA CYS A 120 -3.82 -1.17 10.84
C CYS A 120 -5.19 -0.70 10.31
N LEU A 121 -6.26 -1.06 11.03
CA LEU A 121 -7.62 -0.70 10.64
C LEU A 121 -7.82 0.82 10.61
N VAL A 122 -7.35 1.56 11.63
CA VAL A 122 -7.46 3.03 11.62
C VAL A 122 -6.61 3.68 10.51
N SER A 123 -5.46 3.08 10.18
CA SER A 123 -4.67 3.55 9.05
C SER A 123 -5.44 3.39 7.74
N CYS A 124 -6.10 2.24 7.56
CA CYS A 124 -6.90 1.95 6.38
C CYS A 124 -8.11 2.88 6.28
N THR A 125 -8.83 3.14 7.38
CA THR A 125 -9.98 4.06 7.37
C THR A 125 -9.54 5.49 7.04
N ILE A 126 -8.44 5.98 7.61
CA ILE A 126 -7.93 7.33 7.33
C ILE A 126 -7.54 7.49 5.86
N VAL A 127 -6.69 6.61 5.31
CA VAL A 127 -6.25 6.72 3.90
C VAL A 127 -7.43 6.60 2.95
N THR A 128 -8.31 5.63 3.17
CA THR A 128 -9.51 5.42 2.36
C THR A 128 -10.45 6.61 2.44
N GLY A 129 -10.67 7.15 3.63
CA GLY A 129 -11.49 8.33 3.87
C GLY A 129 -10.96 9.57 3.17
N LEU A 130 -9.64 9.78 3.21
CA LEU A 130 -8.97 10.87 2.49
C LEU A 130 -9.18 10.73 0.98
N VAL A 131 -8.98 9.54 0.41
CA VAL A 131 -9.25 9.30 -1.02
C VAL A 131 -10.72 9.57 -1.36
N ALA A 132 -11.66 9.06 -0.55
CA ALA A 132 -13.09 9.27 -0.77
C ALA A 132 -13.47 10.76 -0.72
N ALA A 133 -12.97 11.50 0.27
CA ALA A 133 -13.18 12.94 0.38
C ALA A 133 -12.55 13.71 -0.79
N ILE A 134 -11.39 13.27 -1.31
CA ILE A 134 -10.80 13.83 -2.54
C ILE A 134 -11.69 13.58 -3.76
N MET A 135 -12.25 12.38 -3.92
CA MET A 135 -13.20 12.08 -5.01
C MET A 135 -14.42 13.00 -4.98
N ARG A 136 -14.91 13.28 -3.77
CA ARG A 136 -16.03 14.18 -3.49
C ARG A 136 -15.67 15.66 -3.55
N ASN A 137 -14.40 15.99 -3.79
CA ASN A 137 -13.88 17.35 -3.82
C ASN A 137 -14.14 18.10 -2.49
N GLU A 138 -13.86 17.44 -1.36
CA GLU A 138 -14.05 17.96 -0.01
C GLU A 138 -12.73 18.31 0.71
N ILE A 139 -11.58 18.14 0.05
CA ILE A 139 -10.25 18.45 0.62
C ILE A 139 -9.59 19.57 -0.20
N HIS A 140 -9.51 20.76 0.40
CA HIS A 140 -8.87 21.94 -0.18
C HIS A 140 -7.80 22.57 0.71
N SER A 141 -7.76 22.18 1.98
CA SER A 141 -6.87 22.74 2.99
C SER A 141 -6.39 21.68 3.98
N LEU A 142 -5.41 22.04 4.82
CA LEU A 142 -5.04 21.20 5.95
C LEU A 142 -6.18 21.02 6.96
N GLN A 143 -7.07 22.00 7.09
CA GLN A 143 -8.23 21.89 7.97
C GLN A 143 -9.20 20.79 7.51
N ASP A 144 -9.41 20.67 6.19
CA ASP A 144 -10.22 19.59 5.62
C ASP A 144 -9.54 18.23 5.81
N PHE A 145 -8.22 18.18 5.63
CA PHE A 145 -7.42 16.99 5.91
C PHE A 145 -7.58 16.55 7.37
N ASP A 146 -7.42 17.47 8.32
CA ASP A 146 -7.53 17.19 9.77
C ASP A 146 -8.93 16.69 10.13
N ARG A 147 -9.98 17.27 9.51
CA ARG A 147 -11.37 16.83 9.68
C ARG A 147 -11.55 15.37 9.27
N ILE A 148 -11.01 14.96 8.11
CA ILE A 148 -11.15 13.59 7.61
C ILE A 148 -10.28 12.61 8.43
N VAL A 149 -9.10 13.01 8.87
CA VAL A 149 -8.27 12.22 9.79
C VAL A 149 -9.00 11.97 11.11
N GLN A 150 -9.61 13.01 11.67
CA GLN A 150 -10.38 12.90 12.90
C GLN A 150 -11.60 12.00 12.70
N GLN A 151 -12.34 12.17 11.60
CA GLN A 151 -13.45 11.29 11.23
C GLN A 151 -13.02 9.82 11.12
N GLY A 152 -11.92 9.52 10.44
CA GLY A 152 -11.40 8.15 10.30
C GLY A 152 -10.94 7.53 11.63
N THR A 153 -10.41 8.36 12.54
CA THR A 153 -10.02 7.94 13.89
C THR A 153 -11.26 7.64 14.74
N ASP A 154 -12.22 8.56 14.76
CA ASP A 154 -13.49 8.42 15.49
C ASP A 154 -14.31 7.25 14.97
N PHE A 155 -14.23 6.95 13.67
CA PHE A 155 -14.91 5.83 13.04
C PHE A 155 -14.50 4.49 13.69
N VAL A 156 -13.21 4.28 13.95
CA VAL A 156 -12.71 3.06 14.63
C VAL A 156 -13.02 3.11 16.13
N GLN A 157 -12.81 4.26 16.78
CA GLN A 157 -13.04 4.41 18.22
C GLN A 157 -14.51 4.20 18.63
N ASN A 158 -15.44 4.65 17.77
CA ASN A 158 -16.88 4.60 18.02
C ASN A 158 -17.58 3.49 17.22
N TYR A 159 -16.83 2.58 16.59
CA TYR A 159 -17.40 1.56 15.70
C TYR A 159 -18.47 0.69 16.38
N LYS A 160 -18.37 0.47 17.69
CA LYS A 160 -19.38 -0.28 18.46
C LYS A 160 -20.80 0.32 18.36
N ASP A 161 -20.90 1.61 18.08
CA ASP A 161 -22.16 2.34 17.97
C ASP A 161 -22.68 2.34 16.51
N HIS A 162 -21.90 1.76 15.58
CA HIS A 162 -22.30 1.56 14.19
C HIS A 162 -23.23 0.36 14.07
N PRO A 163 -24.34 0.43 13.30
CA PRO A 163 -25.19 -0.73 13.04
C PRO A 163 -24.38 -1.82 12.33
N LEU A 164 -24.13 -2.93 13.04
CA LEU A 164 -23.39 -4.07 12.51
C LEU A 164 -24.32 -4.94 11.67
N LYS A 165 -23.92 -5.19 10.42
CA LYS A 165 -24.52 -6.28 9.64
C LYS A 165 -24.10 -7.61 10.27
N PRO A 166 -24.95 -8.65 10.27
CA PRO A 166 -24.55 -9.99 10.72
C PRO A 166 -23.26 -10.43 10.02
N GLY A 167 -22.25 -10.84 10.79
CA GLY A 167 -20.94 -11.27 10.29
C GLY A 167 -19.93 -10.15 10.03
N ALA A 168 -20.27 -8.88 10.26
CA ALA A 168 -19.31 -7.78 10.22
C ALA A 168 -18.29 -7.89 11.37
N TYR A 169 -17.02 -7.62 11.07
CA TYR A 169 -15.97 -7.52 12.07
C TYR A 169 -16.11 -6.25 12.90
N ALA A 170 -16.00 -6.36 14.22
CA ALA A 170 -15.97 -5.22 15.13
C ALA A 170 -14.53 -4.99 15.61
N PRO A 171 -13.91 -3.84 15.30
CA PRO A 171 -12.54 -3.53 15.69
C PRO A 171 -12.45 -3.24 17.19
N GLU A 172 -11.29 -3.56 17.78
CA GLU A 172 -10.94 -3.05 19.09
C GLU A 172 -10.64 -1.54 19.03
N ARG A 173 -10.79 -0.85 20.16
CA ARG A 173 -10.37 0.55 20.28
C ARG A 173 -8.85 0.62 20.43
N LEU A 174 -8.26 1.67 19.85
CA LEU A 174 -6.87 2.00 20.13
C LEU A 174 -6.74 2.52 21.57
N SER A 175 -5.64 2.15 22.25
CA SER A 175 -5.27 2.73 23.54
C SER A 175 -4.78 4.18 23.38
N GLU A 176 -4.68 4.91 24.50
CA GLU A 176 -4.18 6.29 24.48
C GLU A 176 -2.75 6.38 23.91
N ASP A 177 -1.87 5.45 24.26
CA ASP A 177 -0.50 5.39 23.72
C ASP A 177 -0.51 5.17 22.19
N GLN A 178 -1.41 4.32 21.70
CA GLN A 178 -1.56 4.08 20.26
C GLN A 178 -2.16 5.29 19.54
N LEU A 179 -3.06 6.05 20.17
CA LEU A 179 -3.59 7.31 19.63
C LEU A 179 -2.52 8.40 19.58
N ASN A 180 -1.66 8.48 20.60
CA ASN A 180 -0.51 9.39 20.61
C ASN A 180 0.50 9.01 19.51
N ASP A 181 0.77 7.71 19.34
CA ASP A 181 1.65 7.22 18.28
C ASP A 181 1.07 7.47 16.87
N LEU A 182 -0.23 7.28 16.70
CA LEU A 182 -0.95 7.64 15.47
C LEU A 182 -0.78 9.13 15.13
N ARG A 183 -1.05 10.02 16.09
CA ARG A 183 -0.92 11.47 15.92
C ARG A 183 0.52 11.85 15.57
N LYS A 184 1.51 11.27 16.26
CA LYS A 184 2.94 11.51 15.99
C LYS A 184 3.28 11.23 14.53
N HIS A 185 2.83 10.10 13.98
CA HIS A 185 3.17 9.72 12.61
C HIS A 185 2.38 10.51 11.56
N ILE A 186 1.09 10.78 11.76
CA ILE A 186 0.27 11.55 10.80
C ILE A 186 0.85 12.95 10.59
N TYR A 187 1.29 13.58 11.68
CA TYR A 187 1.70 14.99 11.71
C TYR A 187 3.21 15.20 11.68
N ALA A 188 4.01 14.17 11.42
CA ALA A 188 5.46 14.28 11.26
C ALA A 188 5.82 15.48 10.35
N GLY A 189 6.75 16.32 10.81
CA GLY A 189 7.19 17.51 10.08
C GLY A 189 8.11 17.19 8.90
N SER A 190 8.83 16.09 9.02
CA SER A 190 9.82 15.58 8.06
C SER A 190 9.75 14.06 7.94
N LEU A 191 10.30 13.51 6.85
CA LEU A 191 10.41 12.06 6.68
C LEU A 191 11.40 11.44 7.69
N ASP A 192 12.41 12.21 8.11
CA ASP A 192 13.39 11.81 9.12
C ASP A 192 12.72 11.41 10.45
N GLU A 193 11.67 12.13 10.86
CA GLU A 193 10.89 11.84 12.08
C GLU A 193 10.12 10.51 12.04
N LEU A 194 9.89 9.96 10.84
CA LEU A 194 9.19 8.69 10.65
C LEU A 194 10.12 7.48 10.77
N GLU A 195 11.45 7.68 10.66
CA GLU A 195 12.46 6.62 10.74
C GLU A 195 12.11 5.41 9.85
N LEU A 196 11.80 5.65 8.57
CA LEU A 196 11.20 4.62 7.69
C LEU A 196 12.08 3.37 7.48
N ASP A 197 13.41 3.48 7.65
CA ASP A 197 14.37 2.37 7.56
C ASP A 197 14.70 1.68 8.90
N SER A 198 14.00 2.02 9.98
CA SER A 198 14.22 1.38 11.28
C SER A 198 13.90 -0.11 11.21
N ARG A 199 14.95 -0.94 11.26
CA ARG A 199 14.88 -2.41 11.13
C ARG A 199 13.93 -3.10 12.10
N GLN A 200 13.71 -2.53 13.28
CA GLN A 200 12.82 -3.11 14.29
C GLN A 200 11.33 -2.91 13.96
N HIS A 201 11.01 -2.00 13.05
CA HIS A 201 9.66 -1.57 12.73
C HIS A 201 9.38 -1.49 11.22
N ILE A 202 10.15 -2.22 10.40
CA ILE A 202 9.83 -2.43 8.98
C ILE A 202 8.42 -3.02 8.88
N GLY A 203 7.59 -2.49 7.99
CA GLY A 203 6.20 -2.89 7.86
C GLY A 203 5.23 -2.24 8.85
N TYR A 204 5.66 -1.32 9.73
CA TYR A 204 4.74 -0.73 10.70
C TYR A 204 3.72 0.21 10.05
N THR A 205 2.44 -0.06 10.28
CA THR A 205 1.31 0.65 9.65
C THR A 205 1.32 2.17 9.84
N PHE A 206 1.73 2.70 11.00
CA PHE A 206 1.74 4.14 11.20
C PHE A 206 2.88 4.85 10.47
N LYS A 207 4.02 4.18 10.23
CA LYS A 207 5.08 4.74 9.39
C LYS A 207 4.62 4.90 7.94
N CYS A 208 3.95 3.87 7.42
CA CYS A 208 3.37 3.91 6.09
C CYS A 208 2.24 4.95 5.96
N LEU A 209 1.34 5.02 6.95
CA LEU A 209 0.34 6.09 7.03
C LEU A 209 1.02 7.46 7.05
N GLY A 210 2.05 7.64 7.86
CA GLY A 210 2.81 8.90 7.99
C GLY A 210 3.47 9.34 6.70
N ALA A 211 4.05 8.41 5.92
CA ALA A 211 4.60 8.72 4.59
C ALA A 211 3.50 9.22 3.64
N GLY A 212 2.34 8.55 3.65
CA GLY A 212 1.18 8.95 2.85
C GLY A 212 0.61 10.32 3.24
N THR A 213 0.42 10.57 4.54
CA THR A 213 -0.11 11.84 5.03
C THR A 213 0.89 12.98 4.86
N TRP A 214 2.18 12.72 5.02
CA TRP A 214 3.23 13.68 4.70
C TRP A 214 3.14 14.14 3.24
N ALA A 215 3.02 13.20 2.29
CA ALA A 215 2.91 13.53 0.88
C ALA A 215 1.64 14.35 0.56
N LEU A 216 0.48 13.96 1.11
CA LEU A 216 -0.76 14.69 0.92
C LEU A 216 -0.70 16.11 1.52
N ARG A 217 -0.15 16.25 2.72
CA ARG A 217 0.05 17.56 3.37
C ARG A 217 1.03 18.44 2.57
N LYS A 218 2.07 17.86 1.97
CA LYS A 218 3.00 18.58 1.09
C LYS A 218 2.29 19.14 -0.14
N VAL A 219 1.46 18.35 -0.83
CA VAL A 219 0.73 18.85 -2.01
C VAL A 219 -0.35 19.88 -1.65
N LEU A 220 -1.03 19.74 -0.49
CA LEU A 220 -2.01 20.71 -0.01
C LEU A 220 -1.38 22.06 0.33
N ASN A 221 -0.15 22.07 0.87
CA ASN A 221 0.58 23.30 1.19
C ASN A 221 1.33 23.90 0.00
N THR A 222 1.35 23.23 -1.15
CA THR A 222 2.06 23.71 -2.33
C THR A 222 1.15 24.58 -3.19
N PRO A 223 1.52 25.84 -3.49
CA PRO A 223 0.75 26.69 -4.39
C PRO A 223 0.57 26.05 -5.77
N GLU A 224 -0.55 26.30 -6.44
CA GLU A 224 -0.85 25.74 -7.77
C GLU A 224 0.30 25.92 -8.78
N SER A 225 0.97 27.07 -8.76
CA SER A 225 2.11 27.37 -9.64
C SER A 225 3.29 26.39 -9.51
N ASN A 226 3.38 25.70 -8.37
CA ASN A 226 4.52 24.84 -8.00
C ASN A 226 4.11 23.36 -7.84
N LYS A 227 2.85 23.01 -8.14
CA LYS A 227 2.37 21.63 -8.09
C LYS A 227 2.93 20.75 -9.21
N SER A 228 3.42 21.34 -10.30
CA SER A 228 4.11 20.57 -11.34
C SER A 228 5.33 19.82 -10.76
N GLY A 229 5.42 18.53 -11.08
CA GLY A 229 6.47 17.64 -10.58
C GLY A 229 6.39 17.27 -9.09
N ILE A 230 5.35 17.68 -8.35
CA ILE A 230 5.27 17.36 -6.92
C ILE A 230 5.09 15.87 -6.64
N PHE A 231 4.41 15.15 -7.54
CA PHE A 231 4.27 13.71 -7.43
C PHE A 231 5.66 13.04 -7.41
N GLU A 232 6.45 13.28 -8.46
CA GLU A 232 7.79 12.71 -8.61
C GLU A 232 8.70 13.05 -7.43
N ARG A 233 8.70 14.33 -6.99
CA ARG A 233 9.49 14.76 -5.84
C ARG A 233 9.12 14.01 -4.57
N CYS A 234 7.83 13.97 -4.21
CA CYS A 234 7.38 13.30 -2.99
C CYS A 234 7.65 11.79 -3.02
N ILE A 235 7.40 11.12 -4.15
CA ILE A 235 7.70 9.69 -4.27
C ILE A 235 9.19 9.42 -4.17
N THR A 236 10.02 10.19 -4.87
CA THR A 236 11.48 10.08 -4.80
C THR A 236 12.01 10.28 -3.37
N GLU A 237 11.52 11.31 -2.66
CA GLU A 237 11.93 11.59 -1.28
C GLU A 237 11.56 10.46 -0.30
N ILE A 238 10.37 9.85 -0.47
CA ILE A 238 9.91 8.71 0.33
C ILE A 238 10.71 7.46 0.01
N THR A 239 10.88 7.12 -1.27
CA THR A 239 11.71 6.00 -1.73
C THR A 239 13.11 6.10 -1.13
N MET A 240 13.73 7.27 -1.17
CA MET A 240 15.08 7.47 -0.65
C MET A 240 15.22 7.39 0.87
N GLN A 241 14.12 7.23 1.63
CA GLN A 241 14.22 6.86 3.04
C GLN A 241 14.55 5.37 3.24
N GLY A 242 14.42 4.52 2.22
CA GLY A 242 14.62 3.08 2.33
C GLY A 242 13.57 2.39 3.20
N GLY A 243 13.92 1.26 3.79
CA GLY A 243 13.02 0.44 4.58
C GLY A 243 11.93 -0.21 3.73
N ASP A 244 10.67 0.00 4.11
CA ASP A 244 9.49 -0.50 3.39
C ASP A 244 9.05 0.49 2.29
N ALA A 245 9.97 0.80 1.39
CA ALA A 245 9.90 1.93 0.49
C ALA A 245 8.78 1.80 -0.56
N ASP A 246 8.59 0.61 -1.12
CA ASP A 246 7.50 0.23 -2.05
C ASP A 246 6.13 0.48 -1.42
N THR A 247 5.90 -0.01 -0.21
CA THR A 247 4.60 0.15 0.47
C THR A 247 4.35 1.60 0.89
N ASN A 248 5.37 2.27 1.44
CA ASN A 248 5.29 3.69 1.82
C ASN A 248 4.98 4.58 0.61
N ALA A 249 5.69 4.35 -0.51
CA ALA A 249 5.48 5.08 -1.76
C ALA A 249 4.14 4.73 -2.42
N THR A 250 3.65 3.49 -2.32
CA THR A 250 2.33 3.09 -2.83
C THR A 250 1.19 3.88 -2.17
N VAL A 251 1.22 4.02 -0.85
CA VAL A 251 0.18 4.76 -0.12
C VAL A 251 0.27 6.26 -0.42
N ALA A 252 1.47 6.81 -0.43
CA ALA A 252 1.70 8.22 -0.83
C ALA A 252 1.25 8.48 -2.27
N GLY A 253 1.61 7.60 -3.19
CA GLY A 253 1.28 7.70 -4.61
C GLY A 253 -0.22 7.62 -4.85
N SER A 254 -0.94 6.76 -4.11
CA SER A 254 -2.40 6.68 -4.19
C SER A 254 -3.07 8.00 -3.76
N LEU A 255 -2.63 8.61 -2.65
CA LEU A 255 -3.17 9.88 -2.15
C LEU A 255 -2.82 11.05 -3.07
N LEU A 256 -1.57 11.14 -3.52
CA LEU A 256 -1.12 12.16 -4.46
C LEU A 256 -1.86 12.03 -5.79
N GLY A 257 -1.97 10.82 -6.33
CA GLY A 257 -2.67 10.54 -7.58
C GLY A 257 -4.17 10.84 -7.49
N ALA A 258 -4.82 10.54 -6.36
CA ALA A 258 -6.21 10.95 -6.13
C ALA A 258 -6.37 12.48 -6.22
N TYR A 259 -5.43 13.21 -5.60
CA TYR A 259 -5.48 14.66 -5.50
C TYR A 259 -5.13 15.36 -6.82
N LEU A 260 -4.04 14.93 -7.47
CA LEU A 260 -3.46 15.48 -8.69
C LEU A 260 -4.11 14.95 -9.98
N THR A 261 -4.86 13.84 -9.90
CA THR A 261 -5.39 13.05 -11.02
C THR A 261 -4.32 12.38 -11.87
N ASP A 262 -4.76 11.57 -12.83
CA ASP A 262 -3.93 10.98 -13.89
C ASP A 262 -3.07 12.01 -14.64
N THR A 263 -3.56 13.25 -14.82
CA THR A 263 -2.82 14.31 -15.52
C THR A 263 -1.67 14.95 -14.72
N GLY A 264 -1.59 14.71 -13.41
CA GLY A 264 -0.52 15.22 -12.57
C GLY A 264 0.58 14.21 -12.27
N LEU A 265 0.52 13.03 -12.89
CA LEU A 265 1.54 11.98 -12.78
C LEU A 265 2.66 12.20 -13.80
N PRO A 266 3.91 11.74 -13.55
CA PRO A 266 5.00 11.87 -14.51
C PRO A 266 4.77 11.00 -15.77
N ASP A 267 4.68 11.64 -16.94
CA ASP A 267 4.36 10.97 -18.21
C ASP A 267 5.34 9.82 -18.53
N ASP A 268 6.62 10.01 -18.27
CA ASP A 268 7.66 9.00 -18.52
C ASP A 268 7.50 7.79 -17.61
N TRP A 269 7.06 7.98 -16.36
CA TRP A 269 6.77 6.88 -15.46
C TRP A 269 5.50 6.14 -15.87
N VAL A 270 4.41 6.86 -16.18
CA VAL A 270 3.15 6.26 -16.63
C VAL A 270 3.35 5.44 -17.90
N ARG A 271 4.11 5.95 -18.87
CA ARG A 271 4.36 5.29 -20.16
C ARG A 271 5.06 3.93 -20.02
N HIS A 272 5.96 3.82 -19.05
CA HIS A 272 6.79 2.63 -18.86
C HIS A 272 6.36 1.77 -17.67
N LEU A 273 5.26 2.12 -16.99
CA LEU A 273 4.68 1.31 -15.92
C LEU A 273 4.18 -0.02 -16.48
N ARG A 274 4.70 -1.13 -15.96
CA ARG A 274 4.22 -2.47 -16.32
C ARG A 274 2.74 -2.58 -15.98
N HIS A 275 1.94 -3.05 -16.93
CA HIS A 275 0.47 -3.14 -16.82
C HIS A 275 -0.25 -1.80 -16.62
N GLY A 276 0.41 -0.64 -16.83
CA GLY A 276 -0.19 0.68 -16.73
C GLY A 276 -1.44 0.86 -17.60
N PRO A 277 -1.40 0.52 -18.92
CA PRO A 277 -2.58 0.59 -19.78
C PRO A 277 -3.75 -0.28 -19.29
N TRP A 278 -3.46 -1.51 -18.85
CA TRP A 278 -4.46 -2.42 -18.28
C TRP A 278 -5.10 -1.85 -17.02
N LEU A 279 -4.30 -1.29 -16.11
CA LEU A 279 -4.82 -0.71 -14.87
C LEU A 279 -5.69 0.53 -15.15
N ALA A 280 -5.28 1.37 -16.10
CA ALA A 280 -6.06 2.52 -16.53
C ALA A 280 -7.40 2.10 -17.16
N GLU A 281 -7.40 1.05 -17.99
CA GLU A 281 -8.62 0.46 -18.56
C GLU A 281 -9.56 -0.06 -17.46
N LYS A 282 -9.06 -0.81 -16.47
CA LYS A 282 -9.90 -1.27 -15.35
C LYS A 282 -10.52 -0.13 -14.57
N MET A 283 -9.83 1.01 -14.44
CA MET A 283 -10.42 2.19 -13.82
C MET A 283 -11.52 2.83 -14.67
N GLN A 284 -11.44 2.75 -16.01
CA GLN A 284 -12.55 3.15 -16.90
C GLN A 284 -13.75 2.22 -16.77
N CYS A 285 -13.52 0.91 -16.71
CA CYS A 285 -14.57 -0.08 -16.46
C CYS A 285 -15.27 0.18 -15.11
N ALA A 286 -14.51 0.38 -14.04
CA ALA A 286 -15.04 0.72 -12.73
C ALA A 286 -15.85 2.04 -12.77
N GLY A 287 -15.36 3.05 -13.48
CA GLY A 287 -16.08 4.30 -13.69
C GLY A 287 -17.43 4.14 -14.40
N SER A 288 -17.49 3.27 -15.40
CA SER A 288 -18.71 2.93 -16.12
C SER A 288 -19.75 2.31 -15.16
N LEU A 289 -19.32 1.38 -14.29
CA LEU A 289 -20.18 0.79 -13.25
C LEU A 289 -20.67 1.79 -12.20
N LEU A 290 -19.89 2.84 -11.93
CA LEU A 290 -20.27 3.93 -11.01
C LEU A 290 -21.09 5.04 -11.67
N GLY A 291 -21.41 4.90 -12.96
CA GLY A 291 -22.25 5.85 -13.71
C GLY A 291 -21.51 7.08 -14.23
N PHE A 292 -20.18 7.05 -14.38
CA PHE A 292 -19.41 8.15 -14.97
C PHE A 292 -19.35 8.13 -16.51
N GLY A 293 -20.16 7.26 -17.13
CA GLY A 293 -20.24 7.07 -18.58
C GLY A 293 -19.30 5.97 -19.08
N GLY A 294 -19.51 5.55 -20.33
CA GLY A 294 -18.89 4.36 -20.91
C GLY A 294 -19.82 3.15 -20.85
N ASP A 295 -19.61 2.21 -21.77
CA ASP A 295 -20.29 0.92 -21.80
C ASP A 295 -19.30 -0.16 -21.34
N TYR A 296 -19.60 -0.83 -20.24
CA TYR A 296 -18.80 -1.94 -19.73
C TYR A 296 -19.72 -3.07 -19.28
N ASP A 297 -19.48 -4.27 -19.83
CA ASP A 297 -20.17 -5.50 -19.46
C ASP A 297 -19.20 -6.43 -18.69
N PRO A 298 -19.32 -6.53 -17.35
CA PRO A 298 -18.48 -7.41 -16.55
C PRO A 298 -18.52 -8.88 -16.98
N SER A 299 -19.62 -9.35 -17.59
CA SER A 299 -19.72 -10.76 -18.00
C SER A 299 -18.81 -11.10 -19.18
N SER A 300 -18.33 -10.08 -19.90
CA SER A 300 -17.41 -10.22 -21.03
C SER A 300 -15.93 -10.04 -20.65
N ASP A 301 -15.63 -9.60 -19.42
CA ASP A 301 -14.28 -9.33 -18.97
C ASP A 301 -13.69 -10.59 -18.28
N PRO A 302 -12.65 -11.22 -18.86
CA PRO A 302 -12.05 -12.41 -18.27
C PRO A 302 -11.46 -12.15 -16.87
N ASP A 303 -10.99 -10.93 -16.58
CA ASP A 303 -10.31 -10.64 -15.32
C ASP A 303 -11.26 -10.63 -14.10
N VAL A 304 -12.58 -10.51 -14.31
CA VAL A 304 -13.58 -10.52 -13.23
C VAL A 304 -14.27 -11.89 -13.07
N LEU A 305 -13.90 -12.88 -13.88
CA LEU A 305 -14.32 -14.26 -13.70
C LEU A 305 -13.69 -14.84 -12.43
N ILE A 306 -14.30 -15.88 -11.87
CA ILE A 306 -13.83 -16.53 -10.62
C ILE A 306 -12.39 -17.02 -10.72
N ASP A 307 -11.97 -17.42 -11.92
CA ASP A 307 -10.62 -17.88 -12.24
C ASP A 307 -9.72 -16.77 -12.82
N GLY A 308 -10.22 -15.53 -12.89
CA GLY A 308 -9.56 -14.41 -13.56
C GLY A 308 -9.22 -14.70 -15.02
N GLY A 309 -10.03 -15.53 -15.70
CA GLY A 309 -9.86 -15.86 -17.11
C GLY A 309 -8.68 -16.78 -17.41
N LYS A 310 -8.07 -17.37 -16.37
CA LYS A 310 -6.89 -18.25 -16.49
C LYS A 310 -7.23 -19.74 -16.51
N GLY A 311 -8.50 -20.09 -16.29
CA GLY A 311 -8.91 -21.48 -16.08
C GLY A 311 -8.58 -22.00 -14.68
N ALA A 312 -9.17 -23.13 -14.32
CA ALA A 312 -8.77 -23.86 -13.13
C ALA A 312 -7.39 -24.51 -13.36
N PHE A 313 -6.51 -24.44 -12.36
CA PHE A 313 -5.24 -25.16 -12.41
C PHE A 313 -5.47 -26.66 -12.54
N THR A 314 -4.71 -27.32 -13.42
CA THR A 314 -4.68 -28.79 -13.42
C THR A 314 -3.92 -29.30 -12.18
N PRO A 315 -4.15 -30.56 -11.75
CA PRO A 315 -3.38 -31.16 -10.67
C PRO A 315 -1.86 -31.10 -10.90
N GLU A 316 -1.41 -31.27 -12.15
CA GLU A 316 -0.01 -31.19 -12.54
C GLU A 316 0.56 -29.77 -12.38
N GLU A 317 -0.21 -28.75 -12.77
CA GLU A 317 0.19 -27.35 -12.60
C GLU A 317 0.26 -26.96 -11.13
N LEU A 318 -0.67 -27.44 -10.32
CA LEU A 318 -0.69 -27.22 -8.88
C LEU A 318 0.52 -27.88 -8.21
N ASN A 319 0.82 -29.13 -8.56
CA ASN A 319 1.97 -29.86 -8.06
C ASN A 319 3.28 -29.17 -8.46
N ARG A 320 3.42 -28.76 -9.74
CA ARG A 320 4.61 -28.03 -10.20
C ARG A 320 4.82 -26.73 -9.43
N ARG A 321 3.77 -25.93 -9.22
CA ARG A 321 3.85 -24.69 -8.43
C ARG A 321 4.18 -24.97 -6.97
N TYR A 322 3.68 -26.06 -6.41
CA TYR A 322 4.02 -26.49 -5.05
C TYR A 322 5.48 -26.91 -4.94
N ASP A 323 6.00 -27.65 -5.92
CA ASP A 323 7.41 -28.04 -5.98
C ASP A 323 8.32 -26.82 -6.14
N GLU A 324 7.96 -25.87 -7.00
CA GLU A 324 8.63 -24.58 -7.16
C GLU A 324 8.63 -23.80 -5.83
N LEU A 325 7.49 -23.73 -5.14
CA LEU A 325 7.37 -23.12 -3.80
C LEU A 325 8.28 -23.80 -2.78
N MET A 326 8.30 -25.14 -2.74
CA MET A 326 9.13 -25.88 -1.80
C MET A 326 10.62 -25.77 -2.10
N CYS A 327 11.00 -25.70 -3.38
CA CYS A 327 12.37 -25.41 -3.78
C CYS A 327 12.81 -24.02 -3.33
N GLU A 328 11.95 -23.00 -3.53
CA GLU A 328 12.19 -21.63 -3.10
C GLU A 328 12.27 -21.50 -1.57
N VAL A 329 11.39 -22.17 -0.84
CA VAL A 329 11.46 -22.28 0.63
C VAL A 329 12.76 -22.98 1.06
N GLY A 330 13.15 -24.05 0.38
CA GLY A 330 14.39 -24.77 0.64
C GLY A 330 15.64 -23.90 0.48
N LYS A 331 15.71 -23.09 -0.59
CA LYS A 331 16.79 -22.11 -0.80
C LYS A 331 16.85 -21.10 0.35
N ARG A 332 15.71 -20.54 0.74
CA ARG A 332 15.62 -19.55 1.83
C ARG A 332 16.00 -20.12 3.21
N VAL A 333 15.71 -21.40 3.45
CA VAL A 333 16.08 -22.09 4.70
C VAL A 333 17.56 -22.46 4.73
N ASN A 334 18.16 -22.81 3.58
CA ASN A 334 19.57 -23.19 3.49
C ASN A 334 20.55 -22.02 3.32
N ASP A 335 20.11 -20.87 2.82
CA ASP A 335 20.99 -19.71 2.55
C ASP A 335 21.28 -18.83 3.79
N GLY A 336 21.29 -19.40 5.00
CA GLY A 336 22.11 -18.87 6.11
C GLY A 336 21.43 -18.05 7.22
N LEU A 337 20.24 -18.43 7.71
CA LEU A 337 19.72 -17.92 8.98
C LEU A 337 19.55 -19.05 10.01
N PRO A 338 20.09 -18.93 11.24
CA PRO A 338 19.81 -19.90 12.29
C PRO A 338 18.35 -19.79 12.73
N LEU A 339 17.68 -20.95 12.83
CA LEU A 339 16.30 -21.06 13.28
C LEU A 339 16.13 -20.47 14.69
N PRO A 340 15.01 -19.76 14.99
CA PRO A 340 14.71 -19.34 16.36
C PRO A 340 14.47 -20.59 17.21
N GLY A 341 15.39 -20.88 18.14
CA GLY A 341 15.24 -21.95 19.14
C GLY A 341 16.38 -22.98 19.22
N SER A 342 17.42 -22.91 18.39
CA SER A 342 18.59 -23.79 18.58
C SER A 342 19.51 -23.21 19.65
N HIS A 343 19.46 -23.76 20.86
CA HIS A 343 20.50 -23.57 21.86
C HIS A 343 21.85 -23.99 21.28
N GLY A 344 22.81 -23.07 21.33
CA GLY A 344 24.14 -23.25 20.75
C GLY A 344 24.92 -24.39 21.40
N SER A 345 25.50 -25.23 20.56
CA SER A 345 26.78 -25.87 20.84
C SER A 345 27.70 -25.57 19.66
N GLY A 346 28.83 -24.93 19.96
CA GLY A 346 29.72 -24.38 18.94
C GLY A 346 30.52 -25.45 18.20
N SER A 347 30.94 -25.10 16.99
CA SER A 347 32.17 -25.61 16.38
C SER A 347 32.61 -24.69 15.23
N LYS A 348 33.93 -24.61 15.06
CA LYS A 348 34.72 -23.65 14.31
C LYS A 348 34.76 -23.95 12.80
N GLY A 349 34.84 -22.87 12.01
CA GLY A 349 35.94 -22.65 11.05
C GLY A 349 35.72 -23.03 9.59
N GLY A 350 35.88 -22.05 8.70
CA GLY A 350 36.74 -22.22 7.53
C GLY A 350 36.20 -21.82 6.16
N LYS A 351 36.79 -20.72 5.67
CA LYS A 351 37.19 -20.40 4.28
C LYS A 351 36.20 -19.72 3.32
N SER A 352 36.73 -18.60 2.84
CA SER A 352 36.35 -17.76 1.72
C SER A 352 36.37 -18.51 0.38
N GLU A 353 35.46 -18.14 -0.51
CA GLU A 353 35.78 -17.99 -1.92
C GLU A 353 34.94 -16.89 -2.56
N LYS A 354 35.63 -16.06 -3.34
CA LYS A 354 35.10 -14.96 -4.13
C LYS A 354 34.39 -15.56 -5.34
N ASP A 355 33.20 -15.09 -5.67
CA ASP A 355 32.80 -14.89 -7.05
C ASP A 355 31.69 -13.85 -7.15
N GLY A 356 31.75 -13.10 -8.27
CA GLY A 356 31.08 -11.83 -8.48
C GLY A 356 29.55 -11.90 -8.43
N CYS A 357 28.98 -10.88 -7.81
CA CYS A 357 27.54 -10.70 -7.68
C CYS A 357 26.98 -10.20 -9.02
N ILE A 358 26.21 -11.05 -9.70
CA ILE A 358 25.19 -10.64 -10.66
C ILE A 358 23.89 -10.70 -9.88
N MET A 359 23.38 -9.54 -9.47
CA MET A 359 22.06 -9.40 -8.86
C MET A 359 21.07 -9.08 -9.98
N CYS A 360 20.02 -9.91 -10.09
CA CYS A 360 18.88 -9.68 -10.98
C CYS A 360 17.73 -9.00 -10.23
#